data_AF-Q117G7-F1
#
_entry.id   AF-Q117G7-F1
#
_cell.length_a   1.000
_cell.length_b   1.000
_cell.length_c   1.000
_cell.angle_alpha   90.00
_cell.angle_beta   90.00
_cell.angle_gamma   90.00
#
_symmetry.space_group_name_H-M   'P 1'
#
loop_
_entity.id
_entity.type
_entity.pdbx_description
1 polymer ?
#
loop_
_entity_poly.entity_id
_entity_poly.type
_entity_poly.pdbx_seq_one_letter_code
_entity_poly.pdbx_strand_id
1 'polypeptide(L)'
;MLNWKAKIQAGLILIFVGWATPVLSSPLHILIDVRGNVEVKKAEWKTFNKAESGMTLSSEDKVKLGSNASLIIYCSDKNKRVVEGPGTYLVSEKCLPGKPTIKVCPSCNNDDARPVGVKEEGLKQLPYLISPRKTYVFNNPLTIRWNEVFGATLYKVKFELGGWERETKKTQIVYDGELEPGDWNSIIIEADNGATSSEVDAQNSWFQVLKDEEAKILREQVAAIKRQELSREQEGLVLAYFYRGNELNFEAIQVLEGLVKSKSQRATVYQLLGDIYLQVGLILMAKDVYQQGLALTMEEENKEVKAMIQWGLGEIEYLLGNKNGAVKWLEKAKVNYFALGKQLNEKEKELIKKVFGGS
;
A
#
# COMPACT_ATOMS: atom_id res chain seq x y z
N MET A 1 -69.99 -18.54 29.95
CA MET A 1 -68.86 -17.58 29.89
C MET A 1 -67.57 -18.38 30.05
N LEU A 2 -66.92 -18.71 28.92
CA LEU A 2 -65.63 -19.42 28.91
C LEU A 2 -64.52 -18.43 29.26
N ASN A 3 -63.70 -18.76 30.26
CA ASN A 3 -62.55 -17.97 30.68
C ASN A 3 -61.27 -18.70 30.30
N TRP A 4 -60.59 -18.23 29.24
CA TRP A 4 -59.34 -18.82 28.74
C TRP A 4 -58.17 -18.04 29.33
N LYS A 5 -57.42 -18.66 30.27
CA LYS A 5 -56.12 -18.14 30.72
C LYS A 5 -55.04 -18.62 29.76
N ALA A 6 -54.60 -17.74 28.86
CA ALA A 6 -53.40 -17.95 28.06
C ALA A 6 -52.16 -17.77 28.94
N LYS A 7 -51.32 -18.81 29.08
CA LYS A 7 -49.99 -18.71 29.66
C LYS A 7 -49.04 -18.13 28.61
N ILE A 8 -48.53 -16.93 28.83
CA ILE A 8 -47.46 -16.34 28.01
C ILE A 8 -46.14 -16.92 28.50
N GLN A 9 -45.54 -17.78 27.68
CA GLN A 9 -44.19 -18.29 27.89
C GLN A 9 -43.22 -17.28 27.25
N ALA A 10 -42.56 -16.47 28.07
CA ALA A 10 -41.56 -15.52 27.62
C ALA A 10 -40.31 -16.29 27.15
N GLY A 11 -40.19 -16.51 25.84
CA GLY A 11 -38.97 -16.98 25.21
C GLY A 11 -37.94 -15.86 25.16
N LEU A 12 -36.85 -15.99 25.91
CA LEU A 12 -35.71 -15.08 25.85
C LEU A 12 -34.94 -15.35 24.55
N ILE A 13 -35.25 -14.59 23.49
CA ILE A 13 -34.47 -14.62 22.25
C ILE A 13 -33.18 -13.82 22.53
N LEU A 14 -32.10 -14.55 22.80
CA LEU A 14 -30.73 -14.00 22.78
C LEU A 14 -30.38 -13.69 21.33
N ILE A 15 -30.62 -12.45 20.92
CA ILE A 15 -30.04 -11.88 19.71
C ILE A 15 -28.55 -11.72 20.00
N PHE A 16 -27.73 -12.65 19.51
CA PHE A 16 -26.31 -12.40 19.34
C PHE A 16 -26.17 -11.31 18.29
N VAL A 17 -26.15 -10.05 18.74
CA VAL A 17 -25.55 -8.99 17.95
C VAL A 17 -24.09 -9.41 17.82
N GLY A 18 -23.72 -9.95 16.66
CA GLY A 18 -22.33 -10.23 16.36
C GLY A 18 -21.59 -8.92 16.45
N TRP A 19 -20.85 -8.72 17.55
CA TRP A 19 -19.84 -7.69 17.59
C TRP A 19 -18.88 -8.07 16.49
N ALA A 20 -18.83 -7.30 15.40
CA ALA A 20 -17.79 -7.43 14.41
C ALA A 20 -16.48 -7.36 15.18
N THR A 21 -15.80 -8.50 15.33
CA THR A 21 -14.47 -8.49 15.90
C THR A 21 -13.67 -7.59 14.97
N PRO A 22 -13.11 -6.47 15.46
CA PRO A 22 -12.27 -5.65 14.61
C PRO A 22 -11.19 -6.58 14.10
N VAL A 23 -11.07 -6.70 12.77
CA VAL A 23 -9.97 -7.44 12.15
C VAL A 23 -8.70 -6.77 12.67
N LEU A 24 -8.05 -7.37 13.67
CA LEU A 24 -6.80 -6.86 14.19
C LEU A 24 -5.81 -6.94 13.05
N SER A 25 -5.51 -5.79 12.47
CA SER A 25 -4.51 -5.64 11.43
C SER A 25 -3.19 -6.21 11.94
N SER A 26 -2.63 -7.15 11.19
CA SER A 26 -1.48 -7.95 11.62
C SER A 26 -0.23 -7.07 11.78
N PRO A 27 0.58 -7.28 12.83
CA PRO A 27 1.83 -6.55 13.03
C PRO A 27 2.76 -6.77 11.83
N LEU A 28 3.43 -5.71 11.39
CA LEU A 28 4.42 -5.76 10.32
C LEU A 28 5.80 -5.37 10.90
N HIS A 29 6.77 -6.24 10.71
CA HIS A 29 8.17 -5.99 11.06
C HIS A 29 8.99 -5.81 9.78
N ILE A 30 10.13 -5.14 9.87
CA ILE A 30 10.98 -4.84 8.69
C ILE A 30 12.43 -5.20 9.03
N LEU A 31 13.08 -6.02 8.21
CA LEU A 31 14.53 -6.20 8.27
C LEU A 31 15.20 -4.92 7.78
N ILE A 32 15.91 -4.21 8.65
CA ILE A 32 16.56 -2.94 8.28
C ILE A 32 18.06 -3.09 8.05
N ASP A 33 18.71 -4.09 8.64
CA ASP A 33 20.12 -4.41 8.42
C ASP A 33 20.34 -5.93 8.43
N VAL A 34 21.19 -6.42 7.53
CA VAL A 34 21.53 -7.85 7.39
C VAL A 34 23.03 -7.96 7.12
N ARG A 35 23.76 -8.75 7.92
CA ARG A 35 25.20 -8.98 7.79
C ARG A 35 25.53 -10.46 7.87
N GLY A 36 26.42 -10.91 6.98
CA GLY A 36 26.79 -12.31 6.88
C GLY A 36 25.70 -13.18 6.26
N ASN A 37 25.75 -14.50 6.51
CA ASN A 37 24.78 -15.44 5.98
C ASN A 37 23.52 -15.46 6.85
N VAL A 38 22.47 -14.80 6.38
CA VAL A 38 21.15 -14.76 7.02
C VAL A 38 20.10 -15.24 6.04
N GLU A 39 19.20 -16.08 6.52
CA GLU A 39 18.08 -16.58 5.75
C GLU A 39 16.75 -16.30 6.46
N VAL A 40 15.70 -16.05 5.70
CA VAL A 40 14.31 -15.91 6.16
C VAL A 40 13.51 -17.08 5.65
N LYS A 41 12.65 -17.62 6.51
CA LYS A 41 11.55 -18.48 6.13
C LYS A 41 10.26 -17.84 6.60
N LYS A 42 9.48 -17.32 5.65
CA LYS A 42 8.14 -16.83 5.94
C LYS A 42 7.19 -17.97 6.27
N ALA A 43 6.14 -17.68 7.02
CA ALA A 43 5.14 -18.67 7.40
C ALA A 43 4.53 -19.39 6.18
N GLU A 44 4.34 -18.67 5.07
CA GLU A 44 3.82 -19.21 3.82
C GLU A 44 4.88 -19.91 2.94
N TRP A 45 6.16 -19.88 3.31
CA TRP A 45 7.26 -20.51 2.56
C TRP A 45 7.61 -21.89 3.09
N LYS A 46 8.01 -22.80 2.19
CA LYS A 46 8.47 -24.14 2.59
C LYS A 46 9.92 -24.13 3.06
N THR A 47 10.77 -23.32 2.43
CA THR A 47 12.22 -23.31 2.62
C THR A 47 12.71 -21.95 3.13
N PHE A 48 13.92 -21.96 3.69
CA PHE A 48 14.68 -20.75 3.97
C PHE A 48 15.22 -20.18 2.65
N ASN A 49 15.22 -18.85 2.55
CA ASN A 49 15.76 -18.10 1.42
C ASN A 49 16.62 -16.94 1.96
N LYS A 50 17.57 -16.45 1.16
CA LYS A 50 18.46 -15.34 1.54
C LYS A 50 17.67 -14.15 2.07
N ALA A 51 18.09 -13.61 3.20
CA ALA A 51 17.50 -12.43 3.81
C ALA A 51 18.09 -11.15 3.22
N GLU A 52 17.26 -10.12 3.07
CA GLU A 52 17.67 -8.82 2.54
C GLU A 52 17.09 -7.67 3.35
N SER A 53 17.85 -6.57 3.42
CA SER A 53 17.38 -5.32 4.02
C SER A 53 16.20 -4.77 3.21
N GLY A 54 15.11 -4.46 3.90
CA GLY A 54 13.82 -4.05 3.33
C GLY A 54 12.76 -5.15 3.37
N MET A 55 13.12 -6.42 3.59
CA MET A 55 12.13 -7.50 3.70
C MET A 55 11.18 -7.26 4.87
N THR A 56 9.88 -7.40 4.60
CA THR A 56 8.86 -7.42 5.65
C THR A 56 8.79 -8.79 6.30
N LEU A 57 8.45 -8.82 7.59
CA LEU A 57 8.28 -10.05 8.35
C LEU A 57 6.96 -10.03 9.12
N SER A 58 6.31 -11.17 9.18
CA SER A 58 5.24 -11.48 10.12
C SER A 58 5.84 -11.99 11.44
N SER A 59 5.04 -12.02 12.51
CA SER A 59 5.47 -12.57 13.79
C SER A 59 5.71 -14.09 13.76
N GLU A 60 5.14 -14.80 12.78
CA GLU A 60 5.28 -16.25 12.58
C GLU A 60 6.48 -16.63 11.71
N ASP A 61 7.15 -15.65 11.12
CA ASP A 61 8.31 -15.88 10.28
C ASP A 61 9.52 -16.27 11.11
N LYS A 62 10.46 -16.99 10.49
CA LYS A 62 11.71 -17.42 11.12
C LYS A 62 12.90 -16.79 10.42
N VAL A 63 13.89 -16.40 11.21
CA VAL A 63 15.20 -15.99 10.71
C VAL A 63 16.25 -17.00 11.15
N LYS A 64 17.17 -17.33 10.25
CA LYS A 64 18.27 -18.25 10.50
C LYS A 64 19.60 -17.55 10.25
N LEU A 65 20.46 -17.54 11.25
CA LEU A 65 21.75 -16.88 11.23
C LEU A 65 22.86 -17.93 11.16
N GLY A 66 23.80 -17.74 10.24
CA GLY A 66 25.05 -18.48 10.19
C GLY A 66 26.06 -18.00 11.24
N SER A 67 27.26 -18.56 11.20
CA SER A 67 28.37 -18.11 12.05
C SER A 67 28.73 -16.65 11.75
N ASN A 68 28.91 -15.83 12.77
CA ASN A 68 29.23 -14.38 12.68
C ASN A 68 28.20 -13.55 11.89
N ALA A 69 27.00 -14.07 11.66
CA ALA A 69 25.92 -13.32 11.04
C ALA A 69 25.16 -12.49 12.09
N SER A 70 24.59 -11.37 11.66
CA SER A 70 23.73 -10.53 12.49
C SER A 70 22.66 -9.86 11.64
N LEU A 71 21.54 -9.50 12.25
CA LEU A 71 20.52 -8.68 11.60
C LEU A 71 19.90 -7.69 12.58
N ILE A 72 19.25 -6.66 12.05
CA ILE A 72 18.44 -5.73 12.82
C ILE A 72 17.01 -5.75 12.28
N ILE A 73 16.06 -6.07 13.16
CA ILE A 73 14.63 -6.00 12.88
C ILE A 73 14.09 -4.68 13.45
N TYR A 74 13.47 -3.86 12.62
CA TYR A 74 12.55 -2.83 13.09
C TYR A 74 11.21 -3.48 13.39
N CYS A 75 10.88 -3.62 14.66
CA CYS A 75 9.66 -4.27 15.09
C CYS A 75 8.45 -3.32 14.99
N SER A 76 7.25 -3.91 14.86
CA SER A 76 5.99 -3.18 14.79
C SER A 76 5.73 -2.28 16.01
N ASP A 77 6.38 -2.51 17.15
CA ASP A 77 6.31 -1.71 18.37
C ASP A 77 7.20 -0.44 18.37
N LYS A 78 7.87 -0.16 17.23
CA LYS A 78 8.89 0.89 17.03
C LYS A 78 10.26 0.58 17.61
N ASN A 79 10.53 -0.61 18.15
CA ASN A 79 11.86 -0.92 18.68
C ASN A 79 12.73 -1.60 17.63
N LYS A 80 14.02 -1.24 17.61
CA LYS A 80 15.04 -2.00 16.89
C LYS A 80 15.48 -3.19 17.73
N ARG A 81 15.51 -4.38 17.13
CA ARG A 81 16.01 -5.61 17.76
C ARG A 81 17.20 -6.13 16.98
N VAL A 82 18.34 -6.13 17.65
CA VAL A 82 19.55 -6.79 17.15
C VAL A 82 19.42 -8.28 17.42
N VAL A 83 19.65 -9.10 16.40
CA VAL A 83 19.70 -10.57 16.52
C VAL A 83 21.08 -11.02 16.09
N GLU A 84 21.76 -11.73 16.98
CA GLU A 84 23.14 -12.19 16.85
C GLU A 84 23.26 -13.63 17.31
N GLY A 85 24.32 -14.29 16.86
CA GLY A 85 24.62 -15.69 17.18
C GLY A 85 24.01 -16.66 16.17
N PRO A 86 24.70 -17.79 15.90
CA PRO A 86 24.18 -18.79 14.98
C PRO A 86 22.95 -19.48 15.58
N GLY A 87 21.92 -19.67 14.75
CA GLY A 87 20.68 -20.29 15.22
C GLY A 87 19.50 -20.01 14.31
N THR A 88 18.33 -20.51 14.69
CA THR A 88 17.04 -20.17 14.09
C THR A 88 16.16 -19.55 15.16
N TYR A 89 15.60 -18.39 14.87
CA TYR A 89 14.80 -17.60 15.80
C TYR A 89 13.43 -17.31 15.19
N LEU A 90 12.39 -17.40 16.00
CA LEU A 90 11.06 -16.94 15.61
C LEU A 90 10.99 -15.41 15.76
N VAL A 91 10.35 -14.72 14.81
CA VAL A 91 10.29 -13.25 14.86
C VAL A 91 9.56 -12.77 16.13
N SER A 92 8.50 -13.46 16.57
CA SER A 92 7.78 -13.14 17.81
C SER A 92 8.60 -13.30 19.09
N GLU A 93 9.69 -14.08 19.08
CA GLU A 93 10.62 -14.19 20.23
C GLU A 93 11.51 -12.94 20.37
N LYS A 94 11.69 -12.19 19.29
CA LYS A 94 12.53 -10.98 19.24
C LYS A 94 11.69 -9.71 19.26
N CYS A 95 10.64 -9.69 18.45
CA CYS A 95 9.66 -8.63 18.39
C CYS A 95 8.45 -9.01 19.26
N LEU A 96 8.45 -8.52 20.50
CA LEU A 96 7.41 -8.84 21.47
C LEU A 96 6.01 -8.38 20.99
N PRO A 97 4.95 -9.13 21.33
CA PRO A 97 3.59 -8.72 21.06
C PRO A 97 3.25 -7.37 21.71
N GLY A 98 2.57 -6.50 20.97
CA GLY A 98 2.14 -5.19 21.44
C GLY A 98 1.21 -4.54 20.42
N LYS A 99 0.67 -3.36 20.75
CA LYS A 99 -0.13 -2.58 19.80
C LYS A 99 0.77 -2.16 18.62
N PRO A 100 0.54 -2.66 17.40
CA PRO A 100 1.44 -2.40 16.28
C PRO A 100 1.31 -0.94 15.83
N THR A 101 2.46 -0.27 15.74
CA THR A 101 2.63 1.02 15.05
C THR A 101 2.69 0.81 13.54
N ILE A 102 3.43 -0.21 13.09
CA ILE A 102 3.48 -0.62 11.68
C ILE A 102 2.66 -1.90 11.53
N LYS A 103 1.74 -1.87 10.58
CA LYS A 103 0.72 -2.90 10.43
C LYS A 103 0.45 -3.15 8.95
N VAL A 104 0.12 -4.39 8.62
CA VAL A 104 -0.34 -4.74 7.26
C VAL A 104 -1.65 -3.99 7.03
N CYS A 105 -1.86 -3.41 5.86
CA CYS A 105 -3.16 -2.88 5.50
C CYS A 105 -3.93 -3.92 4.66
N PRO A 106 -4.85 -4.71 5.26
CA PRO A 106 -5.50 -5.80 4.54
C PRO A 106 -6.56 -5.28 3.55
N SER A 107 -7.20 -4.15 3.87
CA SER A 107 -8.14 -3.41 3.02
C SER A 107 -7.46 -2.70 1.86
N CYS A 108 -6.18 -2.34 2.00
CA CYS A 108 -5.39 -1.73 0.93
C CYS A 108 -5.11 -2.69 -0.26
N ASN A 109 -5.32 -4.00 -0.04
CA ASN A 109 -5.14 -5.04 -1.06
C ASN A 109 -6.49 -5.58 -1.57
N ASN A 110 -7.60 -4.83 -1.41
CA ASN A 110 -8.95 -5.21 -1.83
C ASN A 110 -9.45 -4.33 -2.98
N ASP A 111 -9.73 -4.97 -4.12
CA ASP A 111 -10.91 -4.94 -5.02
C ASP A 111 -11.61 -3.63 -5.44
N ASP A 112 -11.25 -2.46 -4.89
CA ASP A 112 -11.73 -1.16 -5.40
C ASP A 112 -10.83 -0.61 -6.52
N ALA A 113 -9.99 -1.46 -7.10
CA ALA A 113 -9.25 -1.12 -8.31
C ALA A 113 -10.27 -0.70 -9.39
N ARG A 114 -9.92 0.32 -10.19
CA ARG A 114 -10.81 0.89 -11.23
C ARG A 114 -11.52 -0.25 -11.99
N PRO A 115 -12.79 -0.07 -12.41
CA PRO A 115 -13.52 -1.07 -13.18
C PRO A 115 -12.64 -1.62 -14.32
N VAL A 116 -12.61 -2.94 -14.45
CA VAL A 116 -11.84 -3.64 -15.49
C VAL A 116 -12.24 -3.09 -16.86
N GLY A 117 -11.25 -2.75 -17.69
CA GLY A 117 -11.48 -2.38 -19.10
C GLY A 117 -11.24 -0.91 -19.46
N VAL A 118 -10.71 -0.08 -18.55
CA VAL A 118 -10.23 1.25 -18.94
C VAL A 118 -8.90 1.12 -19.69
N LYS A 119 -8.92 1.46 -20.99
CA LYS A 119 -7.73 1.39 -21.83
C LYS A 119 -6.67 2.40 -21.40
N GLU A 120 -5.40 2.01 -21.53
CA GLU A 120 -4.25 2.86 -21.22
C GLU A 120 -4.31 4.20 -22.01
N GLU A 121 -4.71 4.15 -23.28
CA GLU A 121 -4.86 5.33 -24.13
C GLU A 121 -5.93 6.28 -23.59
N GLY A 122 -7.05 5.75 -23.08
CA GLY A 122 -8.12 6.55 -22.49
C GLY A 122 -7.64 7.27 -21.22
N LEU A 123 -6.90 6.57 -20.36
CA LEU A 123 -6.38 7.16 -19.12
C LEU A 123 -5.40 8.31 -19.37
N LYS A 124 -4.57 8.22 -20.41
CA LYS A 124 -3.61 9.27 -20.78
C LYS A 124 -4.28 10.57 -21.23
N GLN A 125 -5.56 10.52 -21.61
CA GLN A 125 -6.33 11.70 -22.05
C GLN A 125 -7.12 12.37 -20.92
N LEU A 126 -7.01 11.89 -19.68
CA LEU A 126 -7.79 12.41 -18.56
C LEU A 126 -6.89 13.15 -17.56
N PRO A 127 -7.34 14.30 -17.02
CA PRO A 127 -6.60 15.03 -16.00
C PRO A 127 -6.85 14.44 -14.61
N TYR A 128 -6.67 13.12 -14.46
CA TYR A 128 -6.95 12.43 -13.20
C TYR A 128 -6.05 12.95 -12.07
N LEU A 129 -6.61 13.02 -10.86
CA LEU A 129 -5.90 13.52 -9.68
C LEU A 129 -4.75 12.57 -9.32
N ILE A 130 -3.52 13.06 -9.16
CA ILE A 130 -2.38 12.25 -8.71
C ILE A 130 -2.24 12.33 -7.19
N SER A 131 -2.35 13.53 -6.63
CA SER A 131 -2.21 13.74 -5.19
C SER A 131 -2.92 15.02 -4.75
N PRO A 132 -3.47 15.10 -3.52
CA PRO A 132 -3.75 13.96 -2.62
C PRO A 132 -4.90 13.11 -3.18
N ARG A 133 -4.83 11.78 -3.11
CA ARG A 133 -5.76 10.87 -3.78
C ARG A 133 -6.03 9.62 -2.94
N LYS A 134 -7.30 9.31 -2.68
CA LYS A 134 -7.77 8.16 -1.88
C LYS A 134 -6.94 8.00 -0.59
N THR A 135 -6.92 9.05 0.22
CA THR A 135 -5.97 9.18 1.33
C THR A 135 -6.52 10.01 2.49
N TYR A 136 -6.10 9.68 3.70
CA TYR A 136 -6.07 10.67 4.78
C TYR A 136 -4.86 11.58 4.60
N VAL A 137 -4.89 12.79 5.15
CA VAL A 137 -3.76 13.72 5.17
C VAL A 137 -3.65 14.42 6.53
N PHE A 138 -2.43 14.81 6.90
CA PHE A 138 -2.27 15.83 7.93
C PHE A 138 -2.76 17.20 7.44
N ASN A 139 -3.26 18.04 8.36
CA ASN A 139 -3.52 19.46 8.06
C ASN A 139 -2.19 20.23 7.94
N ASN A 140 -1.54 20.07 6.80
CA ASN A 140 -0.26 20.67 6.41
C ASN A 140 -0.41 21.21 4.97
N PRO A 141 0.51 22.08 4.49
CA PRO A 141 0.51 22.52 3.09
C PRO A 141 0.50 21.32 2.13
N LEU A 142 -0.51 21.26 1.27
CA LEU A 142 -0.67 20.20 0.28
C LEU A 142 -0.42 20.75 -1.13
N THR A 143 0.18 19.90 -1.97
CA THR A 143 0.32 20.16 -3.40
C THR A 143 -0.64 19.25 -4.14
N ILE A 144 -1.58 19.86 -4.84
CA ILE A 144 -2.49 19.18 -5.74
C ILE A 144 -1.74 18.94 -7.05
N ARG A 145 -1.65 17.68 -7.50
CA ARG A 145 -1.02 17.26 -8.76
C ARG A 145 -2.00 16.46 -9.57
N TRP A 146 -1.98 16.56 -10.89
CA TRP A 146 -2.82 15.77 -11.80
C TRP A 146 -2.07 15.40 -13.07
N ASN A 147 -2.62 14.43 -13.80
CA ASN A 147 -2.05 13.98 -15.06
C ASN A 147 -2.17 15.07 -16.14
N GLU A 148 -1.09 15.26 -16.89
CA GLU A 148 -1.10 16.15 -18.05
C GLU A 148 -1.90 15.53 -19.19
N VAL A 149 -2.74 16.34 -19.84
CA VAL A 149 -3.55 15.94 -20.98
C VAL A 149 -2.98 16.55 -22.25
N PHE A 150 -2.85 15.73 -23.30
CA PHE A 150 -2.35 16.19 -24.59
C PHE A 150 -3.26 17.26 -25.20
N GLY A 151 -2.67 18.36 -25.65
CA GLY A 151 -3.39 19.48 -26.26
C GLY A 151 -4.07 20.43 -25.27
N ALA A 152 -4.02 20.15 -23.96
CA ALA A 152 -4.48 21.08 -22.95
C ALA A 152 -3.40 22.11 -22.61
N THR A 153 -3.78 23.38 -22.46
CA THR A 153 -2.85 24.47 -22.10
C THR A 153 -3.20 25.17 -20.80
N LEU A 154 -4.43 24.96 -20.33
CA LEU A 154 -4.98 25.55 -19.12
C LEU A 154 -5.82 24.50 -18.39
N TYR A 155 -5.68 24.47 -17.07
CA TYR A 155 -6.46 23.63 -16.19
C TYR A 155 -7.22 24.49 -15.19
N LYS A 156 -8.45 24.10 -14.90
CA LYS A 156 -9.26 24.57 -13.79
C LYS A 156 -9.34 23.47 -12.74
N VAL A 157 -8.93 23.80 -11.52
CA VAL A 157 -8.92 22.88 -10.38
C VAL A 157 -9.90 23.44 -9.36
N LYS A 158 -10.87 22.62 -8.94
CA LYS A 158 -11.88 23.02 -7.97
C LYS A 158 -12.15 21.95 -6.94
N PHE A 159 -12.53 22.36 -5.75
CA PHE A 159 -13.16 21.45 -4.82
C PHE A 159 -14.63 21.30 -5.22
N GLU A 160 -15.15 20.07 -5.16
CA GLU A 160 -16.55 19.80 -5.47
C GLU A 160 -17.49 20.56 -4.51
N LEU A 161 -17.03 20.79 -3.29
CA LEU A 161 -17.70 21.57 -2.25
C LEU A 161 -16.78 22.72 -1.78
N GLY A 162 -17.34 23.84 -1.34
CA GLY A 162 -16.56 24.88 -0.65
C GLY A 162 -16.00 26.03 -1.52
N GLY A 163 -16.41 26.14 -2.79
CA GLY A 163 -16.18 27.34 -3.62
C GLY A 163 -14.73 27.66 -3.99
N TRP A 164 -13.76 26.85 -3.54
CA TRP A 164 -12.37 27.00 -3.92
C TRP A 164 -12.15 26.53 -5.37
N GLU A 165 -11.64 27.44 -6.21
CA GLU A 165 -11.29 27.18 -7.61
C GLU A 165 -10.05 27.99 -8.00
N ARG A 166 -9.17 27.40 -8.81
CA ARG A 166 -8.00 28.06 -9.39
C ARG A 166 -7.78 27.63 -10.83
N GLU A 167 -7.26 28.53 -11.64
CA GLU A 167 -6.78 28.23 -12.99
C GLU A 167 -5.26 28.28 -13.06
N THR A 168 -4.65 27.37 -13.83
CA THR A 168 -3.19 27.32 -13.99
C THR A 168 -2.80 26.59 -15.28
N LYS A 169 -1.63 26.96 -15.83
CA LYS A 169 -1.02 26.27 -16.98
C LYS A 169 -0.11 25.10 -16.56
N LYS A 170 0.11 24.93 -15.25
CA LYS A 170 0.93 23.85 -14.69
C LYS A 170 0.05 22.64 -14.38
N THR A 171 0.66 21.48 -14.17
CA THR A 171 0.00 20.24 -13.71
C THR A 171 0.03 20.07 -12.20
N GLN A 172 0.29 21.16 -11.48
CA GLN A 172 0.29 21.21 -10.03
C GLN A 172 -0.01 22.60 -9.49
N ILE A 173 -0.60 22.64 -8.30
CA ILE A 173 -0.84 23.87 -7.52
C ILE A 173 -0.65 23.59 -6.03
N VAL A 174 -0.06 24.55 -5.31
CA VAL A 174 -0.04 24.53 -3.84
C VAL A 174 -1.39 25.06 -3.38
N TYR A 175 -2.12 24.27 -2.59
CA TYR A 175 -3.39 24.72 -2.03
C TYR A 175 -3.17 25.92 -1.11
N ASP A 176 -3.95 26.96 -1.33
CA ASP A 176 -3.86 28.26 -0.65
C ASP A 176 -5.10 28.58 0.19
N GLY A 177 -6.01 27.61 0.35
CA GLY A 177 -7.18 27.73 1.21
C GLY A 177 -6.97 27.20 2.63
N GLU A 178 -8.07 27.11 3.38
CA GLU A 178 -8.10 26.56 4.73
C GLU A 178 -8.73 25.16 4.72
N LEU A 179 -8.19 24.27 5.55
CA LEU A 179 -8.70 22.91 5.73
C LEU A 179 -9.09 22.70 7.19
N GLU A 180 -10.32 22.24 7.44
CA GLU A 180 -10.75 21.89 8.79
C GLU A 180 -10.44 20.42 9.11
N PRO A 181 -10.02 20.10 10.35
CA PRO A 181 -9.81 18.73 10.78
C PRO A 181 -11.08 17.88 10.65
N GLY A 182 -10.96 16.74 9.97
CA GLY A 182 -12.08 15.83 9.70
C GLY A 182 -12.76 16.05 8.35
N ASP A 183 -12.47 17.15 7.66
CA ASP A 183 -13.16 17.49 6.41
C ASP A 183 -12.87 16.50 5.29
N TRP A 184 -13.95 16.18 4.58
CA TRP A 184 -13.90 15.39 3.36
C TRP A 184 -13.88 16.28 2.13
N ASN A 185 -12.86 16.12 1.31
CA ASN A 185 -12.62 16.97 0.16
C ASN A 185 -12.53 16.11 -1.11
N SER A 186 -13.30 16.50 -2.12
CA SER A 186 -13.27 15.92 -3.47
C SER A 186 -12.77 16.97 -4.44
N ILE A 187 -11.86 16.60 -5.33
CA ILE A 187 -11.22 17.52 -6.29
C ILE A 187 -11.66 17.15 -7.71
N ILE A 188 -12.03 18.16 -8.49
CA ILE A 188 -12.29 18.04 -9.92
C ILE A 188 -11.25 18.87 -10.68
N ILE A 189 -10.71 18.27 -11.74
CA ILE A 189 -9.78 18.93 -12.66
C ILE A 189 -10.43 18.93 -14.04
N GLU A 190 -10.53 20.12 -14.63
CA GLU A 190 -11.04 20.35 -15.98
C GLU A 190 -9.93 20.95 -16.84
N ALA A 191 -9.71 20.39 -18.01
CA ALA A 191 -8.81 20.94 -19.02
C ALA A 191 -9.58 21.81 -20.03
N ASP A 192 -8.90 22.79 -20.61
CA ASP A 192 -9.44 23.70 -21.65
C ASP A 192 -9.83 23.00 -22.96
N ASN A 193 -9.37 21.76 -23.17
CA ASN A 193 -9.81 20.90 -24.27
C ASN A 193 -11.09 20.10 -23.98
N GLY A 194 -11.71 20.32 -22.82
CA GLY A 194 -12.96 19.67 -22.39
C GLY A 194 -12.77 18.38 -21.58
N ALA A 195 -11.56 17.86 -21.43
CA ALA A 195 -11.31 16.67 -20.62
C ALA A 195 -11.50 16.96 -19.12
N THR A 196 -12.07 16.02 -18.38
CA THR A 196 -12.34 16.18 -16.94
C THR A 196 -12.01 14.92 -16.13
N SER A 197 -11.56 15.09 -14.89
CA SER A 197 -11.32 13.96 -13.98
C SER A 197 -12.61 13.24 -13.57
N SER A 198 -13.77 13.89 -13.64
CA SER A 198 -15.04 13.34 -13.15
C SER A 198 -15.56 12.14 -13.94
N GLU A 199 -15.13 11.96 -15.20
CA GLU A 199 -15.64 10.88 -16.08
C GLU A 199 -15.24 9.47 -15.64
N VAL A 200 -14.04 9.31 -15.08
CA VAL A 200 -13.47 7.98 -14.76
C VAL A 200 -12.87 7.94 -13.36
N ASP A 201 -12.67 9.09 -12.71
CA ASP A 201 -11.81 9.20 -11.53
C ASP A 201 -12.51 9.60 -10.22
N ALA A 202 -13.79 9.96 -10.29
CA ALA A 202 -14.54 10.55 -9.16
C ALA A 202 -14.44 9.72 -7.86
N GLN A 203 -14.45 8.39 -7.95
CA GLN A 203 -14.40 7.50 -6.78
C GLN A 203 -13.06 7.52 -6.02
N ASN A 204 -11.99 8.00 -6.66
CA ASN A 204 -10.65 8.05 -6.08
C ASN A 204 -10.15 9.49 -5.87
N SER A 205 -10.88 10.48 -6.39
CA SER A 205 -10.46 11.89 -6.44
C SER A 205 -10.77 12.64 -5.13
N TRP A 206 -10.36 12.06 -4.01
CA TRP A 206 -10.68 12.57 -2.67
C TRP A 206 -9.51 12.50 -1.69
N PHE A 207 -9.61 13.31 -0.63
CA PHE A 207 -8.81 13.18 0.59
C PHE A 207 -9.63 13.58 1.83
N GLN A 208 -9.29 13.01 2.99
CA GLN A 208 -9.82 13.46 4.29
C GLN A 208 -8.73 14.06 5.16
N VAL A 209 -9.01 15.21 5.75
CA VAL A 209 -8.12 15.78 6.77
C VAL A 209 -8.29 14.98 8.05
N LEU A 210 -7.20 14.52 8.65
CA LEU A 210 -7.25 13.85 9.95
C LEU A 210 -7.84 14.79 11.02
N LYS A 211 -8.61 14.23 11.95
CA LYS A 211 -9.02 14.95 13.17
C LYS A 211 -7.79 15.26 14.02
N ASP A 212 -7.83 16.35 14.77
CA ASP A 212 -6.66 16.84 15.52
C ASP A 212 -6.05 15.80 16.46
N GLU A 213 -6.88 15.07 17.21
CA GLU A 213 -6.41 14.05 18.16
C GLU A 213 -5.70 12.89 17.44
N GLU A 214 -6.26 12.41 16.32
CA GLU A 214 -5.63 11.38 15.49
C GLU A 214 -4.34 11.89 14.86
N ALA A 215 -4.36 13.09 14.29
CA ALA A 215 -3.20 13.74 13.69
C ALA A 215 -2.06 13.90 14.70
N LYS A 216 -2.37 14.29 15.94
CA LYS A 216 -1.40 14.42 17.02
C LYS A 216 -0.75 13.07 17.36
N ILE A 217 -1.55 12.02 17.59
CA ILE A 217 -1.06 10.67 17.88
C ILE A 217 -0.13 10.16 16.77
N LEU A 218 -0.50 10.36 15.51
CA LEU A 218 0.32 9.91 14.38
C LEU A 218 1.59 10.75 14.21
N ARG A 219 1.53 12.07 14.41
CA ARG A 219 2.72 12.95 14.39
C ARG A 219 3.73 12.57 15.48
N GLU A 220 3.26 12.24 16.68
CA GLU A 220 4.13 11.77 17.76
C GLU A 220 4.84 10.45 17.40
N GLN A 221 4.15 9.52 16.74
CA GLN A 221 4.74 8.28 16.25
C GLN A 221 5.75 8.52 15.14
N VAL A 222 5.47 9.41 14.19
CA VAL A 222 6.43 9.84 13.15
C VAL A 222 7.68 10.44 13.80
N ALA A 223 7.51 11.33 14.78
CA ALA A 223 8.63 11.94 15.50
C ALA A 223 9.43 10.91 16.30
N ALA A 224 8.80 9.84 16.81
CA ALA A 224 9.50 8.73 17.46
C ALA A 224 10.30 7.89 16.46
N ILE A 225 9.76 7.63 15.26
CA ILE A 225 10.47 6.91 14.18
C ILE A 225 11.73 7.68 13.76
N LYS A 226 11.60 8.99 13.49
CA LYS A 226 12.71 9.86 13.04
C LYS A 226 13.84 10.02 14.06
N ARG A 227 13.56 9.80 15.34
CA ARG A 227 14.56 9.85 16.42
C ARG A 227 15.46 8.62 16.49
N GLN A 228 15.21 7.57 15.70
CA GLN A 228 15.93 6.30 15.80
C GLN A 228 17.23 6.23 15.01
N GLU A 229 17.71 7.36 14.46
CA GLU A 229 18.97 7.46 13.72
C GLU A 229 19.09 6.39 12.62
N LEU A 230 17.99 6.17 11.89
CA LEU A 230 17.93 5.26 10.75
C LEU A 230 18.65 5.90 9.56
N SER A 231 19.20 5.08 8.66
CA SER A 231 19.63 5.61 7.36
C SER A 231 18.43 6.18 6.60
N ARG A 232 18.66 7.10 5.67
CA ARG A 232 17.58 7.72 4.87
C ARG A 232 16.63 6.69 4.24
N GLU A 233 17.18 5.60 3.72
CA GLU A 233 16.38 4.55 3.07
C GLU A 233 15.64 3.67 4.09
N GLN A 234 16.25 3.37 5.24
CA GLN A 234 15.58 2.66 6.32
C GLN A 234 14.43 3.49 6.90
N GLU A 235 14.68 4.76 7.23
CA GLU A 235 13.65 5.68 7.72
C GLU A 235 12.50 5.79 6.73
N GLY A 236 12.83 6.00 5.44
CA GLY A 236 11.82 6.14 4.41
C GLY A 236 10.94 4.90 4.25
N LEU A 237 11.50 3.69 4.29
CA LEU A 237 10.71 2.45 4.25
C LEU A 237 9.82 2.29 5.49
N VAL A 238 10.38 2.54 6.68
CA VAL A 238 9.63 2.46 7.95
C VAL A 238 8.47 3.45 7.96
N LEU A 239 8.71 4.70 7.56
CA LEU A 239 7.67 5.73 7.44
C LEU A 239 6.63 5.37 6.38
N ALA A 240 7.06 4.86 5.22
CA ALA A 240 6.13 4.49 4.15
C ALA A 240 5.16 3.36 4.58
N TYR A 241 5.65 2.31 5.25
CA TYR A 241 4.78 1.26 5.79
C TYR A 241 3.89 1.78 6.93
N PHE A 242 4.41 2.65 7.80
CA PHE A 242 3.62 3.31 8.83
C PHE A 242 2.47 4.13 8.22
N TYR A 243 2.76 4.96 7.22
CA TYR A 243 1.78 5.79 6.55
C TYR A 243 0.75 4.96 5.77
N ARG A 244 1.20 3.98 4.97
CA ARG A 244 0.30 3.05 4.26
C ARG A 244 -0.62 2.30 5.22
N GLY A 245 -0.10 1.84 6.36
CA GLY A 245 -0.89 1.17 7.39
C GLY A 245 -1.98 2.05 8.00
N ASN A 246 -1.81 3.37 7.97
CA ASN A 246 -2.79 4.35 8.46
C ASN A 246 -3.48 5.11 7.31
N GLU A 247 -3.41 4.58 6.08
CA GLU A 247 -4.06 5.15 4.88
C GLU A 247 -3.65 6.61 4.58
N LEU A 248 -2.47 7.02 5.06
CA LEU A 248 -1.77 8.27 4.75
C LEU A 248 -0.97 8.10 3.46
N ASN A 249 -1.66 7.73 2.37
CA ASN A 249 -1.04 7.40 1.09
C ASN A 249 -0.32 8.60 0.47
N PHE A 250 -0.81 9.83 0.68
CA PHE A 250 -0.13 11.05 0.26
C PHE A 250 1.28 11.14 0.85
N GLU A 251 1.40 11.02 2.17
CA GLU A 251 2.66 11.07 2.89
C GLU A 251 3.58 9.89 2.50
N ALA A 252 3.01 8.69 2.35
CA ALA A 252 3.75 7.51 1.91
C ALA A 252 4.36 7.69 0.50
N ILE A 253 3.56 8.19 -0.46
CA ILE A 253 3.99 8.46 -1.83
C ILE A 253 5.10 9.52 -1.82
N GLN A 254 4.95 10.62 -1.08
CA GLN A 254 5.99 11.65 -1.01
C GLN A 254 7.34 11.13 -0.52
N VAL A 255 7.33 10.29 0.53
CA VAL A 255 8.55 9.67 1.05
C VAL A 255 9.20 8.77 0.00
N LEU A 256 8.41 7.90 -0.64
CA LEU A 256 8.93 6.92 -1.60
C LEU A 256 9.36 7.56 -2.93
N GLU A 257 8.60 8.53 -3.47
CA GLU A 257 9.02 9.33 -4.63
C GLU A 257 10.34 10.03 -4.34
N GLY A 258 10.53 10.54 -3.11
CA GLY A 258 11.78 11.14 -2.66
C GLY A 258 12.96 10.17 -2.66
N LEU A 259 12.74 8.90 -2.29
CA LEU A 259 13.76 7.84 -2.35
C LEU A 259 14.09 7.44 -3.80
N VAL A 260 13.06 7.28 -4.64
CA VAL A 260 13.21 6.96 -6.07
C VAL A 260 13.97 8.08 -6.80
N LYS A 261 13.62 9.35 -6.52
CA LYS A 261 14.33 10.52 -7.07
C LYS A 261 15.80 10.58 -6.64
N SER A 262 16.12 10.10 -5.44
CA SER A 262 17.50 9.91 -4.99
C SER A 262 18.16 8.62 -5.50
N LYS A 263 17.55 7.93 -6.46
CA LYS A 263 18.07 6.71 -7.10
C LYS A 263 18.33 5.58 -6.10
N SER A 264 17.39 5.34 -5.18
CA SER A 264 17.38 4.16 -4.31
C SER A 264 17.73 2.90 -5.10
N GLN A 265 18.59 2.05 -4.56
CA GLN A 265 18.95 0.77 -5.17
C GLN A 265 18.13 -0.39 -4.60
N ARG A 266 17.13 -0.11 -3.75
CA ARG A 266 16.28 -1.15 -3.13
C ARG A 266 15.02 -1.37 -3.95
N ALA A 267 14.88 -2.55 -4.54
CA ALA A 267 13.67 -2.97 -5.26
C ALA A 267 12.40 -2.83 -4.42
N THR A 268 12.47 -3.05 -3.09
CA THR A 268 11.33 -2.89 -2.17
C THR A 268 10.76 -1.47 -2.14
N VAL A 269 11.58 -0.43 -2.36
CA VAL A 269 11.10 0.96 -2.43
C VAL A 269 10.15 1.13 -3.62
N TYR A 270 10.55 0.62 -4.78
CA TYR A 270 9.76 0.67 -6.01
C TYR A 270 8.53 -0.22 -5.94
N GLN A 271 8.68 -1.41 -5.35
CA GLN A 271 7.58 -2.34 -5.11
C GLN A 271 6.51 -1.70 -4.21
N LEU A 272 6.90 -1.12 -3.07
CA LEU A 272 5.96 -0.47 -2.15
C LEU A 272 5.30 0.77 -2.77
N LEU A 273 6.04 1.55 -3.56
CA LEU A 273 5.45 2.70 -4.27
C LEU A 273 4.45 2.24 -5.32
N GLY A 274 4.75 1.18 -6.07
CA GLY A 274 3.84 0.58 -7.04
C GLY A 274 2.57 0.06 -6.39
N ASP A 275 2.68 -0.61 -5.24
CA ASP A 275 1.53 -1.08 -4.47
C ASP A 275 0.63 0.09 -4.04
N ILE A 276 1.22 1.17 -3.53
CA ILE A 276 0.43 2.32 -3.05
C ILE A 276 -0.21 3.05 -4.23
N TYR A 277 0.51 3.20 -5.36
CA TYR A 277 -0.09 3.73 -6.58
C TYR A 277 -1.26 2.87 -7.06
N LEU A 278 -1.12 1.54 -7.06
CA LEU A 278 -2.21 0.63 -7.43
C LEU A 278 -3.40 0.75 -6.46
N GLN A 279 -3.12 0.80 -5.16
CA GLN A 279 -4.11 0.97 -4.09
C GLN A 279 -4.95 2.26 -4.26
N VAL A 280 -4.32 3.37 -4.66
CA VAL A 280 -5.04 4.62 -4.92
C VAL A 280 -5.60 4.71 -6.35
N GLY A 281 -5.31 3.74 -7.23
CA GLY A 281 -5.83 3.68 -8.60
C GLY A 281 -4.99 4.40 -9.66
N LEU A 282 -3.73 4.75 -9.35
CA LEU A 282 -2.75 5.32 -10.29
C LEU A 282 -2.06 4.21 -11.11
N ILE A 283 -2.86 3.50 -11.91
CA ILE A 283 -2.48 2.28 -12.65
C ILE A 283 -1.21 2.48 -13.50
N LEU A 284 -1.11 3.60 -14.24
CA LEU A 284 0.03 3.85 -15.13
C LEU A 284 1.31 4.18 -14.36
N MET A 285 1.21 4.90 -13.24
CA MET A 285 2.36 5.18 -12.38
C MET A 285 2.83 3.94 -11.64
N ALA A 286 1.90 3.09 -11.20
CA ALA A 286 2.20 1.77 -10.63
C ALA A 286 2.97 0.91 -11.65
N LYS A 287 2.52 0.88 -12.92
CA LYS A 287 3.17 0.13 -14.00
C LYS A 287 4.62 0.57 -14.20
N ASP A 288 4.84 1.88 -14.32
CA ASP A 288 6.17 2.46 -14.54
C ASP A 288 7.11 2.16 -13.36
N VAL A 289 6.69 2.42 -12.12
CA VAL A 289 7.56 2.20 -10.96
C VAL A 289 7.84 0.72 -10.71
N TYR A 290 6.87 -0.17 -10.99
CA TYR A 290 7.11 -1.61 -10.94
C TYR A 290 8.13 -2.07 -11.99
N GLN A 291 8.10 -1.51 -13.20
CA GLN A 291 9.11 -1.81 -14.21
C GLN A 291 10.51 -1.36 -13.79
N GLN A 292 10.62 -0.16 -13.17
CA GLN A 292 11.88 0.31 -12.58
C GLN A 292 12.36 -0.62 -11.46
N GLY A 293 11.47 -1.02 -10.54
CA GLY A 293 11.79 -1.96 -9.47
C GLY A 293 12.20 -3.35 -9.97
N LEU A 294 11.56 -3.84 -11.03
CA LEU A 294 11.89 -5.13 -11.66
C LEU A 294 13.31 -5.13 -12.21
N ALA A 295 13.76 -4.01 -12.80
CA ALA A 295 15.13 -3.86 -13.31
C ALA A 295 16.20 -3.95 -12.21
N LEU A 296 15.84 -3.71 -10.94
CA LEU A 296 16.74 -3.86 -9.79
C LEU A 296 16.76 -5.30 -9.24
N THR A 297 15.87 -6.18 -9.70
CA THR A 297 15.83 -7.59 -9.28
C THR A 297 16.72 -8.44 -10.18
N MET A 298 18.00 -8.58 -9.82
CA MET A 298 18.90 -9.53 -10.50
C MET A 298 18.37 -10.98 -10.39
N GLU A 299 18.75 -11.89 -11.30
CA GLU A 299 18.03 -13.17 -11.47
C GLU A 299 18.03 -14.11 -10.25
N GLU A 300 19.02 -14.03 -9.36
CA GLU A 300 19.15 -14.95 -8.20
C GLU A 300 18.80 -14.33 -6.84
N GLU A 301 18.72 -13.00 -6.75
CA GLU A 301 18.45 -12.24 -5.52
C GLU A 301 17.04 -11.62 -5.58
N ASN A 302 16.39 -11.36 -4.44
CA ASN A 302 15.05 -10.75 -4.37
C ASN A 302 13.87 -11.53 -5.00
N LYS A 303 13.86 -12.87 -4.98
CA LYS A 303 12.77 -13.68 -5.55
C LYS A 303 11.36 -13.28 -5.07
N GLU A 304 11.22 -12.91 -3.79
CA GLU A 304 9.94 -12.45 -3.25
C GLU A 304 9.49 -11.13 -3.88
N VAL A 305 10.32 -10.09 -3.78
CA VAL A 305 10.00 -8.76 -4.31
C VAL A 305 9.78 -8.83 -5.82
N LYS A 306 10.59 -9.62 -6.54
CA LYS A 306 10.41 -9.90 -7.97
C LYS A 306 9.05 -10.52 -8.27
N ALA A 307 8.64 -11.53 -7.49
CA ALA A 307 7.34 -12.16 -7.64
C ALA A 307 6.20 -11.16 -7.36
N MET A 308 6.31 -10.34 -6.31
CA MET A 308 5.32 -9.32 -5.97
C MET A 308 5.17 -8.26 -7.07
N ILE A 309 6.29 -7.76 -7.61
CA ILE A 309 6.29 -6.79 -8.71
C ILE A 309 5.66 -7.41 -9.96
N GLN A 310 6.04 -8.63 -10.33
CA GLN A 310 5.45 -9.33 -11.48
C GLN A 310 3.97 -9.62 -11.28
N TRP A 311 3.56 -9.91 -10.04
CA TRP A 311 2.15 -10.07 -9.70
C TRP A 311 1.38 -8.77 -9.91
N GLY A 312 1.87 -7.64 -9.37
CA GLY A 312 1.26 -6.32 -9.55
C GLY A 312 1.19 -5.89 -11.01
N LEU A 313 2.23 -6.18 -11.81
CA LEU A 313 2.19 -5.96 -13.26
C LEU A 313 1.12 -6.81 -13.95
N GLY A 314 0.93 -8.06 -13.52
CA GLY A 314 -0.13 -8.93 -14.04
C GLY A 314 -1.53 -8.41 -13.73
N GLU A 315 -1.73 -7.90 -12.51
CA GLU A 315 -2.98 -7.25 -12.09
C GLU A 315 -3.25 -5.98 -12.90
N ILE A 316 -2.24 -5.13 -13.09
CA ILE A 316 -2.33 -3.93 -13.92
C ILE A 316 -2.71 -4.26 -15.37
N GLU A 317 -2.06 -5.23 -16.00
CA GLU A 317 -2.41 -5.62 -17.38
C GLU A 317 -3.85 -6.15 -17.45
N TYR A 318 -4.33 -6.86 -16.43
CA TYR A 318 -5.72 -7.29 -16.36
C TYR A 318 -6.69 -6.10 -16.25
N LEU A 319 -6.41 -5.12 -15.38
CA LEU A 319 -7.21 -3.90 -15.24
C LEU A 319 -7.27 -3.09 -16.54
N LEU A 320 -6.17 -3.04 -17.29
CA LEU A 320 -6.07 -2.38 -18.60
C LEU A 320 -6.71 -3.19 -19.75
N GLY A 321 -7.31 -4.36 -19.46
CA GLY A 321 -7.93 -5.23 -20.46
C GLY A 321 -6.94 -6.04 -21.30
N ASN A 322 -5.64 -6.00 -20.99
CA ASN A 322 -4.61 -6.79 -21.67
C ASN A 322 -4.44 -8.17 -21.04
N LYS A 323 -5.37 -9.07 -21.35
CA LYS A 323 -5.39 -10.43 -20.80
C LYS A 323 -4.11 -11.23 -21.09
N ASN A 324 -3.54 -11.09 -22.29
CA ASN A 324 -2.31 -11.80 -22.67
C ASN A 324 -1.10 -11.30 -21.86
N GLY A 325 -1.01 -9.99 -21.64
CA GLY A 325 -0.01 -9.38 -20.75
C GLY A 325 -0.18 -9.86 -19.31
N ALA A 326 -1.41 -9.92 -18.82
CA ALA A 326 -1.73 -10.40 -17.48
C ALA A 326 -1.28 -11.85 -17.28
N VAL A 327 -1.64 -12.76 -18.19
CA VAL A 327 -1.20 -14.17 -18.16
C VAL A 327 0.33 -14.25 -18.09
N LYS A 328 1.04 -13.56 -18.99
CA LYS A 328 2.50 -13.58 -19.06
C LYS A 328 3.16 -13.16 -17.75
N TRP A 329 2.67 -12.11 -17.11
CA TRP A 329 3.25 -11.62 -15.86
C TRP A 329 2.90 -12.52 -14.67
N LEU A 330 1.65 -12.97 -14.57
CA LEU A 330 1.22 -13.85 -13.48
C LEU A 330 1.90 -15.23 -13.53
N GLU A 331 2.20 -15.76 -14.71
CA GLU A 331 3.00 -16.98 -14.84
C GLU A 331 4.42 -16.79 -14.30
N LYS A 332 5.08 -15.68 -14.63
CA LYS A 332 6.42 -15.35 -14.08
C LYS A 332 6.38 -15.19 -12.56
N ALA A 333 5.36 -14.52 -12.03
CA ALA A 333 5.19 -14.36 -10.59
C ALA A 333 5.03 -15.72 -9.90
N LYS A 334 4.20 -16.62 -10.46
CA LYS A 334 4.00 -17.99 -9.95
C LYS A 334 5.30 -18.79 -9.91
N VAL A 335 6.13 -18.71 -10.94
CA VAL A 335 7.44 -19.39 -10.96
C VAL A 335 8.30 -18.95 -9.78
N ASN A 336 8.37 -17.64 -9.52
CA ASN A 336 9.15 -17.11 -8.40
C ASN A 336 8.54 -17.46 -7.03
N TYR A 337 7.21 -17.40 -6.88
CA TYR A 337 6.55 -17.86 -5.66
C TYR A 337 6.76 -19.35 -5.39
N PHE A 338 6.65 -20.20 -6.40
CA PHE A 338 6.89 -21.64 -6.25
C PHE A 338 8.36 -21.95 -5.93
N ALA A 339 9.31 -21.16 -6.45
CA ALA A 339 10.72 -21.28 -6.07
C ALA A 339 10.97 -20.96 -4.59
N LEU A 340 10.12 -20.13 -3.95
CA LEU A 340 10.12 -19.89 -2.50
C LEU A 340 9.34 -20.97 -1.72
N GLY A 341 8.67 -21.88 -2.43
CA GLY A 341 7.70 -22.82 -1.85
C GLY A 341 6.41 -22.16 -1.37
N LYS A 342 6.13 -20.92 -1.78
CA LYS A 342 4.90 -20.19 -1.44
C LYS A 342 3.71 -20.79 -2.17
N GLN A 343 2.65 -21.08 -1.42
CA GLN A 343 1.33 -21.38 -1.99
C GLN A 343 0.59 -20.07 -2.30
N LEU A 344 -0.22 -20.06 -3.36
CA LEU A 344 -1.08 -18.91 -3.64
C LEU A 344 -2.18 -18.81 -2.57
N ASN A 345 -2.47 -17.59 -2.12
CA ASN A 345 -3.63 -17.31 -1.27
C ASN A 345 -4.93 -17.28 -2.11
N GLU A 346 -6.08 -17.14 -1.46
CA GLU A 346 -7.38 -17.20 -2.15
C GLU A 346 -7.58 -16.06 -3.17
N LYS A 347 -7.16 -14.84 -2.86
CA LYS A 347 -7.22 -13.71 -3.80
C LYS A 347 -6.35 -13.95 -5.03
N GLU A 348 -5.15 -14.48 -4.80
CA GLU A 348 -4.23 -14.83 -5.87
C GLU A 348 -4.84 -15.90 -6.78
N LYS A 349 -5.44 -16.94 -6.21
CA LYS A 349 -6.16 -17.99 -6.97
C LYS A 349 -7.34 -17.41 -7.74
N GLU A 350 -8.09 -16.49 -7.16
CA GLU A 350 -9.23 -15.85 -7.79
C GLU A 350 -8.81 -15.02 -9.00
N LEU A 351 -7.75 -14.20 -8.88
CA LEU A 351 -7.21 -13.45 -10.02
C LEU A 351 -6.73 -14.38 -11.13
N ILE A 352 -6.04 -15.49 -10.79
CA ILE A 352 -5.66 -16.50 -11.77
C ILE A 352 -6.91 -17.08 -12.44
N LYS A 353 -7.97 -17.40 -11.70
CA LYS A 353 -9.22 -17.91 -12.30
C LYS A 353 -9.84 -16.89 -13.26
N LYS A 354 -9.89 -15.61 -12.88
CA LYS A 354 -10.40 -14.51 -13.73
C LYS A 354 -9.58 -14.33 -15.01
N VAL A 355 -8.25 -14.36 -14.89
CA VAL A 355 -7.33 -14.10 -16.01
C VAL A 355 -7.19 -15.33 -16.94
N PHE A 356 -7.12 -16.54 -16.40
CA PHE A 356 -6.85 -17.76 -17.18
C PHE A 356 -8.12 -18.48 -17.62
N GLY A 357 -9.20 -18.37 -16.86
CA GLY A 357 -10.43 -19.14 -17.05
C GLY A 357 -11.43 -18.56 -18.04
N GLY A 358 -11.17 -17.40 -18.65
CA GLY A 358 -12.11 -16.79 -19.60
C GLY A 358 -12.06 -17.45 -20.98
N SER A 359 -12.98 -18.35 -21.27
CA SER A 359 -13.61 -18.51 -22.59
C SER A 359 -15.10 -18.24 -22.42
#